data_AF-A0A3B3WL08-F1
#
_entry.id   AF-A0A3B3WL08-F1
#
_cell.length_a   1.000
_cell.length_b   1.000
_cell.length_c   1.000
_cell.angle_alpha   90.00
_cell.angle_beta   90.00
_cell.angle_gamma   90.00
#
_symmetry.space_group_name_H-M   'P 1'
#
loop_
_entity.id
_entity.type
_entity.pdbx_description
1 polymer ?
#
loop_
_entity_poly.entity_id
_entity_poly.type
_entity_poly.pdbx_seq_one_letter_code
_entity_poly.pdbx_strand_id
1 'polypeptide(L)'
;MAGDLRKCSFIKLEAHQSRVITCGWCSKKGLLATSGGDGTVRVWNVTKSQYTLQQTCVFNKDDVSSEDGMSALGSPSDPCLSPLAWSVTGKYLASAMEKMVNIWQVNGGKGLLDVQPHWVSALAWPEEEAESLWCSEPKDMLLVGRMDGSLGLIEVLDASDMHRSELEHCYRKDGRNDATGTGHFHDRMTNRSDFMNASQASYMWKV
;
A
#
# COMPACT_ATOMS: atom_id res chain seq x y z
N MET A 1 -34.46 27.73 4.34
CA MET A 1 -34.83 26.29 4.34
C MET A 1 -33.59 25.50 4.73
N ALA A 2 -33.47 25.12 5.99
CA ALA A 2 -32.38 24.26 6.44
C ALA A 2 -32.72 22.82 6.02
N GLY A 3 -31.87 22.21 5.21
CA GLY A 3 -32.04 20.82 4.79
C GLY A 3 -31.76 19.90 5.98
N ASP A 4 -32.81 19.33 6.55
CA ASP A 4 -32.69 18.35 7.62
C ASP A 4 -32.27 17.00 7.01
N LEU A 5 -30.97 16.70 7.07
CA LEU A 5 -30.47 15.38 6.69
C LEU A 5 -30.98 14.37 7.72
N ARG A 6 -31.75 13.39 7.24
CA ARG A 6 -32.26 12.31 8.10
C ARG A 6 -31.12 11.70 8.89
N LYS A 7 -31.32 11.57 10.21
CA LYS A 7 -30.35 10.95 11.12
C LYS A 7 -30.08 9.51 10.68
N CYS A 8 -28.92 9.28 10.07
CA CYS A 8 -28.47 7.94 9.69
C CYS A 8 -27.94 7.20 10.92
N SER A 9 -28.24 5.91 11.03
CA SER A 9 -27.58 5.04 12.01
C SER A 9 -26.11 4.89 11.65
N PHE A 10 -25.22 5.11 12.61
CA PHE A 10 -23.79 4.83 12.47
C PHE A 10 -23.36 3.85 13.55
N ILE A 11 -22.31 3.09 13.25
CA ILE A 11 -21.68 2.17 14.19
C ILE A 11 -20.27 2.67 14.45
N LYS A 12 -19.88 2.79 15.71
CA LYS A 12 -18.51 3.14 16.09
C LYS A 12 -17.68 1.85 16.14
N LEU A 13 -16.63 1.79 15.32
CA LEU A 13 -15.67 0.69 15.31
C LEU A 13 -14.43 1.07 16.12
N GLU A 14 -14.23 0.44 17.27
CA GLU A 14 -13.01 0.63 18.09
C GLU A 14 -11.89 -0.28 17.58
N ALA A 15 -11.26 0.16 16.49
CA ALA A 15 -10.36 -0.69 15.72
C ALA A 15 -8.98 -0.90 16.37
N HIS A 16 -8.37 0.16 16.90
CA HIS A 16 -6.96 0.19 17.28
C HIS A 16 -6.74 0.81 18.67
N GLN A 17 -5.64 0.44 19.32
CA GLN A 17 -5.23 1.00 20.63
C GLN A 17 -4.47 2.33 20.49
N SER A 18 -4.10 2.69 19.27
CA SER A 18 -3.45 3.95 18.90
C SER A 18 -4.23 4.62 17.76
N ARG A 19 -3.69 5.71 17.22
CA ARG A 19 -4.27 6.43 16.07
C ARG A 19 -4.46 5.47 14.89
N VAL A 20 -5.64 5.48 14.28
CA VAL A 20 -5.89 4.85 12.98
C VAL A 20 -5.15 5.66 11.92
N ILE A 21 -4.28 5.01 11.15
CA ILE A 21 -3.41 5.68 10.16
C ILE A 21 -4.06 5.66 8.78
N THR A 22 -4.51 4.48 8.31
CA THR A 22 -5.24 4.36 7.06
C THR A 22 -6.35 3.32 7.13
N CYS A 23 -7.27 3.38 6.18
CA CYS A 23 -8.28 2.35 5.97
C CYS A 23 -8.57 2.18 4.48
N GLY A 24 -8.99 0.97 4.09
CA GLY A 24 -9.28 0.65 2.71
C GLY A 24 -10.26 -0.51 2.58
N TRP A 25 -11.22 -0.36 1.66
CA TRP A 25 -12.19 -1.40 1.36
C TRP A 25 -11.67 -2.34 0.26
N CYS A 26 -11.86 -3.63 0.46
CA CYS A 26 -11.82 -4.63 -0.60
C CYS A 26 -13.21 -4.74 -1.21
N SER A 27 -13.42 -4.11 -2.38
CA SER A 27 -14.69 -4.17 -3.10
C SER A 27 -15.09 -5.62 -3.48
N LYS A 28 -14.11 -6.48 -3.78
CA LYS A 28 -14.34 -7.87 -4.20
C LYS A 28 -14.89 -8.74 -3.06
N LYS A 29 -14.39 -8.57 -1.84
CA LYS A 29 -14.78 -9.38 -0.67
C LYS A 29 -15.72 -8.66 0.31
N GLY A 30 -15.96 -7.36 0.13
CA GLY A 30 -16.74 -6.55 1.08
C GLY A 30 -16.06 -6.44 2.45
N LEU A 31 -14.72 -6.51 2.50
CA LEU A 31 -13.94 -6.43 3.73
C LEU A 31 -13.36 -5.04 3.90
N LEU A 32 -13.33 -4.53 5.13
CA LEU A 32 -12.63 -3.31 5.49
C LEU A 32 -11.29 -3.68 6.12
N ALA A 33 -10.20 -3.05 5.69
CA ALA A 33 -8.95 -3.07 6.42
C ALA A 33 -8.68 -1.71 7.08
N THR A 34 -8.08 -1.74 8.27
CA THR A 34 -7.64 -0.57 9.02
C THR A 34 -6.23 -0.80 9.52
N SER A 35 -5.34 0.18 9.41
CA SER A 35 -4.03 0.16 10.05
C SER A 35 -3.99 1.13 11.23
N GLY A 36 -3.20 0.81 12.24
CA GLY A 36 -3.02 1.65 13.41
C GLY A 36 -1.54 1.87 13.75
N GLY A 37 -1.26 2.97 14.45
CA GLY A 37 0.03 3.21 15.09
C GLY A 37 0.34 2.26 16.24
N ASP A 38 -0.53 1.26 16.47
CA ASP A 38 -0.30 0.14 17.39
C ASP A 38 0.47 -1.02 16.72
N GLY A 39 0.94 -0.83 15.48
CA GLY A 39 1.70 -1.83 14.75
C GLY A 39 0.84 -2.94 14.16
N THR A 40 -0.48 -2.74 14.08
CA THR A 40 -1.40 -3.75 13.54
C THR A 40 -2.18 -3.26 12.32
N VAL A 41 -2.51 -4.20 11.44
CA VAL A 41 -3.54 -4.05 10.41
C VAL A 41 -4.65 -5.03 10.74
N ARG A 42 -5.89 -4.57 10.75
CA ARG A 42 -7.05 -5.38 11.10
C ARG A 42 -8.00 -5.46 9.92
N VAL A 43 -8.51 -6.66 9.67
CA VAL A 43 -9.48 -6.94 8.61
C VAL A 43 -10.83 -7.25 9.23
N TRP A 44 -11.85 -6.58 8.74
CA TRP A 44 -13.19 -6.58 9.29
C TRP A 44 -14.19 -7.02 8.24
N ASN A 45 -15.12 -7.88 8.66
CA ASN A 45 -16.39 -8.03 7.95
C ASN A 45 -17.34 -6.98 8.52
N VAL A 46 -17.88 -6.12 7.66
CA VAL A 46 -18.76 -5.04 8.07
C VAL A 46 -20.06 -5.16 7.28
N THR A 47 -21.17 -5.21 8.01
CA THR A 47 -22.52 -5.24 7.47
C THR A 47 -23.25 -3.95 7.86
N LYS A 48 -24.49 -3.79 7.41
CA LYS A 48 -25.31 -2.61 7.75
C LYS A 48 -25.52 -2.41 9.25
N SER A 49 -25.51 -3.49 10.03
CA SER A 49 -25.88 -3.47 11.45
C SER A 49 -24.79 -3.95 12.41
N GLN A 50 -23.76 -4.63 11.91
CA GLN A 50 -22.73 -5.25 12.76
C GLN A 50 -21.36 -5.27 12.06
N TYR A 51 -20.30 -5.43 12.86
CA TYR A 51 -18.95 -5.70 12.39
C TYR A 51 -18.34 -6.87 13.17
N THR A 52 -17.47 -7.64 12.53
CA THR A 52 -16.67 -8.68 13.16
C THR A 52 -15.23 -8.59 12.71
N LEU A 53 -14.30 -8.77 13.65
CA LEU A 53 -12.87 -8.85 13.36
C LEU A 53 -12.59 -10.23 12.74
N GLN A 54 -12.13 -10.24 11.49
CA GLN A 54 -11.78 -11.46 10.76
C GLN A 54 -10.32 -11.85 10.99
N GLN A 55 -9.43 -10.86 10.98
CA GLN A 55 -7.99 -11.09 11.04
C GLN A 55 -7.27 -9.89 11.66
N THR A 56 -6.28 -10.18 12.51
CA THR A 56 -5.30 -9.20 12.99
C THR A 56 -3.95 -9.57 12.42
N CYS A 57 -3.42 -8.68 11.61
CA CYS A 57 -2.09 -8.73 11.04
C CYS A 57 -1.16 -7.87 11.89
N VAL A 58 0.01 -8.37 12.23
CA VAL A 58 1.01 -7.65 13.02
C VAL A 58 2.21 -7.36 12.13
N PHE A 59 2.73 -6.14 12.19
CA PHE A 59 4.00 -5.83 11.55
C PHE A 59 5.13 -6.53 12.31
N ASN A 60 5.86 -7.41 11.62
CA ASN A 60 7.08 -7.99 12.16
C ASN A 60 8.16 -6.91 12.09
N LYS A 61 8.40 -6.22 13.20
CA LYS A 61 9.53 -5.30 13.32
C LYS A 61 10.76 -6.15 13.64
N ASP A 62 11.69 -6.27 12.70
CA ASP A 62 13.01 -6.82 13.04
C ASP A 62 13.69 -5.83 14.00
N ASP A 63 14.16 -6.32 15.15
CA ASP A 63 14.81 -5.54 16.21
C ASP A 63 16.16 -4.89 15.78
N VAL A 64 16.56 -5.02 14.52
CA VAL A 64 17.86 -4.58 13.99
C VAL A 64 17.73 -3.21 13.32
N SER A 65 17.57 -2.16 14.14
CA SER A 65 18.03 -0.77 13.90
C SER A 65 17.39 0.19 14.90
N SER A 66 17.58 -0.10 16.19
CA SER A 66 17.28 0.83 17.29
C SER A 66 18.41 1.85 17.49
N GLU A 67 18.84 2.52 16.41
CA GLU A 67 19.70 3.70 16.53
C GLU A 67 19.15 4.98 15.86
N ASP A 68 18.04 4.91 15.12
CA ASP A 68 17.23 6.09 14.81
C ASP A 68 15.91 6.04 15.57
N GLY A 69 15.98 6.37 16.85
CA GLY A 69 14.84 6.75 17.70
C GLY A 69 14.20 8.06 17.26
N MET A 70 14.08 8.32 15.96
CA MET A 70 13.54 9.55 15.41
C MET A 70 12.08 9.32 14.98
N SER A 71 11.21 9.44 15.99
CA SER A 71 9.89 10.05 15.87
C SER A 71 8.81 9.31 15.06
N ALA A 72 8.35 8.18 15.60
CA ALA A 72 6.92 7.86 15.59
C ALA A 72 6.11 8.74 16.58
N LEU A 73 6.73 9.75 17.20
CA LEU A 73 6.10 10.73 18.08
C LEU A 73 5.76 12.00 17.29
N GLY A 74 4.58 12.01 16.69
CA GLY A 74 3.68 13.15 16.85
C GLY A 74 4.08 14.52 16.27
N SER A 75 4.85 14.61 15.18
CA SER A 75 4.76 15.84 14.39
C SER A 75 3.49 15.79 13.52
N PRO A 76 2.59 16.79 13.58
CA PRO A 76 1.47 16.91 12.65
C PRO A 76 1.91 17.16 11.20
N SER A 77 3.21 17.37 10.96
CA SER A 77 3.80 17.62 9.64
C SER A 77 4.37 16.39 8.93
N ASP A 78 4.47 15.23 9.60
CA ASP A 78 4.98 14.03 8.96
C ASP A 78 3.78 13.16 8.54
N PRO A 79 3.52 12.99 7.22
CA PRO A 79 2.49 12.08 6.81
C PRO A 79 2.99 10.67 7.18
N CYS A 80 2.42 10.07 8.22
CA CYS A 80 2.51 8.63 8.43
C CYS A 80 1.86 7.94 7.23
N LEU A 81 2.61 7.85 6.13
CA LEU A 81 2.26 7.10 4.94
C LEU A 81 2.47 5.64 5.33
N SER A 82 1.48 5.03 5.99
CA SER A 82 1.35 3.58 5.96
C SER A 82 0.43 3.25 4.79
N PRO A 83 0.93 3.13 3.56
CA PRO A 83 0.07 2.76 2.44
C PRO A 83 -0.52 1.38 2.71
N LEU A 84 -1.79 1.22 2.37
CA LEU A 84 -2.53 -0.03 2.50
C LEU A 84 -3.21 -0.30 1.17
N ALA A 85 -3.01 -1.48 0.62
CA ALA A 85 -3.49 -1.82 -0.71
C ALA A 85 -3.98 -3.28 -0.75
N TRP A 86 -5.18 -3.48 -1.27
CA TRP A 86 -5.76 -4.79 -1.52
C TRP A 86 -5.40 -5.29 -2.91
N SER A 87 -5.10 -6.58 -3.06
CA SER A 87 -5.03 -7.19 -4.39
C SER A 87 -6.41 -7.16 -5.06
N VAL A 88 -6.45 -7.13 -6.39
CA VAL A 88 -7.70 -7.15 -7.19
C VAL A 88 -8.61 -8.30 -6.78
N THR A 89 -7.99 -9.47 -6.58
CA THR A 89 -8.64 -10.71 -6.17
C THR A 89 -9.13 -10.67 -4.71
N GLY A 90 -8.64 -9.71 -3.91
CA GLY A 90 -8.83 -9.65 -2.47
C GLY A 90 -8.14 -10.79 -1.71
N LYS A 91 -7.29 -11.57 -2.39
CA LYS A 91 -6.53 -12.68 -1.80
C LYS A 91 -5.45 -12.16 -0.85
N TYR A 92 -4.83 -11.04 -1.20
CA TYR A 92 -3.75 -10.42 -0.45
C TYR A 92 -4.09 -9.00 0.00
N LEU A 93 -3.53 -8.64 1.14
CA LEU A 93 -3.53 -7.29 1.69
C LEU A 93 -2.07 -6.91 1.93
N ALA A 94 -1.63 -5.82 1.32
CA ALA A 94 -0.31 -5.25 1.53
C ALA A 94 -0.41 -4.01 2.42
N SER A 95 0.54 -3.86 3.34
CA SER A 95 0.75 -2.61 4.07
C SER A 95 2.23 -2.37 4.28
N ALA A 96 2.64 -1.12 4.28
CA ALA A 96 4.02 -0.76 4.58
C ALA A 96 4.15 0.07 5.85
N MET A 97 5.27 -0.12 6.52
CA MET A 97 5.73 0.68 7.66
C MET A 97 7.23 0.91 7.48
N GLU A 98 7.64 2.16 7.30
CA GLU A 98 9.04 2.53 7.01
C GLU A 98 9.56 1.78 5.77
N LYS A 99 10.57 0.91 5.93
CA LYS A 99 11.14 0.07 4.87
C LYS A 99 10.47 -1.30 4.75
N MET A 100 9.57 -1.65 5.66
CA MET A 100 8.98 -2.97 5.73
C MET A 100 7.70 -3.02 4.92
N VAL A 101 7.64 -3.87 3.91
CA VAL A 101 6.42 -4.22 3.19
C VAL A 101 5.94 -5.56 3.70
N ASN A 102 4.76 -5.59 4.30
CA ASN A 102 4.12 -6.84 4.68
C ASN A 102 2.97 -7.14 3.72
N ILE A 103 2.88 -8.39 3.30
CA ILE A 103 1.82 -8.91 2.44
C ILE A 103 1.17 -10.09 3.17
N TRP A 104 -0.08 -9.93 3.57
CA TRP A 104 -0.82 -10.99 4.26
C TRP A 104 -1.84 -11.62 3.33
N GLN A 105 -1.88 -12.95 3.34
CA GLN A 105 -3.01 -13.66 2.79
C GLN A 105 -4.23 -13.51 3.71
N VAL A 106 -5.37 -13.20 3.10
CA VAL A 106 -6.63 -12.95 3.79
C VAL A 106 -7.33 -14.28 4.05
N ASN A 107 -7.86 -14.47 5.25
CA ASN A 107 -8.48 -15.70 5.77
C ASN A 107 -7.48 -16.79 6.24
N GLY A 108 -6.41 -16.38 6.93
CA GLY A 108 -5.61 -17.30 7.75
C GLY A 108 -4.32 -17.84 7.15
N GLY A 109 -3.66 -17.07 6.26
CA GLY A 109 -2.30 -17.39 5.79
C GLY A 109 -1.21 -16.62 6.54
N LYS A 110 0.04 -17.05 6.33
CA LYS A 110 1.24 -16.37 6.85
C LYS A 110 1.39 -15.00 6.19
N GLY A 111 1.96 -14.04 6.93
CA GLY A 111 2.43 -12.78 6.37
C GLY A 111 3.81 -12.96 5.74
N LEU A 112 3.97 -12.48 4.52
CA LEU A 112 5.24 -12.31 3.85
C LEU A 112 5.81 -10.93 4.20
N LEU A 113 7.10 -10.87 4.53
CA LEU A 113 7.80 -9.62 4.84
C LEU A 113 8.90 -9.41 3.80
N ASP A 114 8.91 -8.22 3.19
CA ASP A 114 9.99 -7.75 2.33
C ASP A 114 10.56 -6.45 2.90
N VAL A 115 11.88 -6.41 3.09
CA VAL A 115 12.59 -5.20 3.52
C VAL A 115 13.15 -4.47 2.30
N GLN A 116 12.66 -3.25 2.11
CA GLN A 116 13.01 -2.39 0.98
C GLN A 116 14.28 -1.57 1.27
N PRO A 117 15.05 -1.17 0.25
CA PRO A 117 16.26 -0.37 0.44
C PRO A 117 15.98 1.03 1.02
N HIS A 118 14.83 1.60 0.65
CA HIS A 118 14.38 2.94 1.03
C HIS A 118 12.98 2.91 1.63
N TRP A 119 12.60 3.99 2.32
CA TRP A 119 11.27 4.13 2.90
C TRP A 119 10.19 4.02 1.83
N VAL A 120 9.16 3.25 2.12
CA VAL A 120 8.03 3.02 1.24
C VAL A 120 7.05 4.19 1.36
N SER A 121 6.64 4.70 0.21
CA SER A 121 5.78 5.87 0.07
C SER A 121 4.41 5.52 -0.50
N ALA A 122 4.35 4.48 -1.34
CA ALA A 122 3.13 4.03 -1.99
C ALA A 122 3.16 2.53 -2.25
N LEU A 123 1.98 1.92 -2.24
CA LEU A 123 1.73 0.54 -2.63
C LEU A 123 0.57 0.54 -3.62
N ALA A 124 0.70 -0.21 -4.72
CA ALA A 124 -0.38 -0.37 -5.68
C ALA A 124 -0.39 -1.78 -6.27
N TRP A 125 -1.49 -2.48 -6.09
CA TRP A 125 -1.82 -3.64 -6.93
C TRP A 125 -2.38 -3.14 -8.26
N PRO A 126 -2.32 -3.94 -9.34
CA PRO A 126 -3.03 -3.63 -10.58
C PRO A 126 -4.53 -3.44 -10.28
N GLU A 127 -5.25 -2.70 -11.13
CA GLU A 127 -6.71 -2.50 -10.95
C GLU A 127 -7.53 -3.62 -11.60
N GLU A 128 -6.98 -4.24 -12.63
CA GLU A 128 -7.57 -5.37 -13.34
C GLU A 128 -6.65 -6.59 -13.23
N GLU A 129 -7.22 -7.78 -13.35
CA GLU A 129 -6.39 -8.97 -13.49
C GLU A 129 -5.60 -8.82 -14.78
N ALA A 130 -4.27 -8.87 -14.68
CA ALA A 130 -3.41 -8.83 -15.85
C ALA A 130 -3.69 -10.09 -16.68
N GLU A 131 -4.55 -9.97 -17.70
CA GLU A 131 -4.67 -10.98 -18.74
C GLU A 131 -3.34 -11.00 -19.48
N SER A 132 -2.42 -11.84 -19.02
CA SER A 132 -1.24 -12.11 -19.80
C SER A 132 -1.67 -12.89 -21.03
N LEU A 133 -1.63 -12.23 -22.20
CA LEU A 133 -1.82 -12.88 -23.49
C LEU A 133 -0.80 -14.02 -23.75
N TRP A 134 0.20 -14.19 -22.87
CA TRP A 134 1.34 -15.09 -23.03
C TRP A 134 1.65 -15.98 -21.81
N CYS A 135 0.95 -15.83 -20.69
CA CYS A 135 1.21 -16.59 -19.46
C CYS A 135 -0.11 -17.06 -18.86
N SER A 136 -0.23 -18.37 -18.58
CA SER A 136 -1.53 -18.98 -18.32
C SER A 136 -2.15 -18.67 -16.95
N GLU A 137 -1.45 -17.95 -16.07
CA GLU A 137 -1.94 -17.63 -14.73
C GLU A 137 -1.81 -16.13 -14.42
N PRO A 138 -2.84 -15.50 -13.83
CA PRO A 138 -2.76 -14.13 -13.36
C PRO A 138 -1.70 -14.03 -12.26
N LYS A 139 -0.78 -13.08 -12.40
CA LYS A 139 0.28 -12.84 -11.41
C LYS A 139 -0.19 -11.83 -10.37
N ASP A 140 -0.09 -12.19 -9.09
CA ASP A 140 -0.33 -11.27 -7.98
C ASP A 140 0.90 -10.35 -7.85
N MET A 141 0.86 -9.17 -8.50
CA MET A 141 1.98 -8.22 -8.55
C MET A 141 1.69 -6.95 -7.76
N LEU A 142 2.65 -6.53 -6.94
CA LEU A 142 2.57 -5.33 -6.11
C LEU A 142 3.67 -4.35 -6.50
N LEU A 143 3.28 -3.15 -6.93
CA LEU A 143 4.20 -2.05 -7.17
C LEU A 143 4.49 -1.33 -5.84
N VAL A 144 5.77 -1.07 -5.59
CA VAL A 144 6.27 -0.39 -4.39
C VAL A 144 6.97 0.88 -4.80
N GLY A 145 6.39 2.04 -4.44
CA GLY A 145 7.02 3.34 -4.64
C GLY A 145 7.82 3.76 -3.42
N ARG A 146 9.06 4.23 -3.61
CA ARG A 146 9.96 4.60 -2.51
C ARG A 146 10.27 6.10 -2.46
N MET A 147 10.71 6.58 -1.30
CA MET A 147 11.03 7.99 -1.04
C MET A 147 12.22 8.53 -1.84
N ASP A 148 13.14 7.66 -2.29
CA ASP A 148 14.25 8.02 -3.18
C ASP A 148 13.81 8.15 -4.65
N GLY A 149 12.54 7.89 -4.96
CA GLY A 149 11.99 7.91 -6.31
C GLY A 149 12.23 6.62 -7.10
N SER A 150 12.82 5.58 -6.49
CA SER A 150 12.92 4.25 -7.10
C SER A 150 11.62 3.47 -6.95
N LEU A 151 11.43 2.48 -7.83
CA LEU A 151 10.29 1.59 -7.83
C LEU A 151 10.75 0.14 -7.74
N GLY A 152 10.14 -0.60 -6.82
CA GLY A 152 10.25 -2.05 -6.74
C GLY A 152 8.98 -2.71 -7.22
N LEU A 153 9.11 -3.94 -7.73
CA LEU A 153 7.99 -4.79 -8.12
C LEU A 153 8.10 -6.10 -7.34
N ILE A 154 7.06 -6.45 -6.59
CA ILE A 154 6.97 -7.70 -5.85
C ILE A 154 5.98 -8.61 -6.57
N GLU A 155 6.44 -9.77 -7.02
CA GLU A 155 5.61 -10.87 -7.51
C GLU A 155 5.36 -11.85 -6.36
N VAL A 156 4.10 -11.99 -5.96
CA VAL A 156 3.69 -12.97 -4.94
C VAL A 156 3.39 -14.29 -5.63
N LEU A 157 4.23 -15.29 -5.38
CA LEU A 157 4.13 -16.59 -6.04
C LEU A 157 3.12 -17.48 -5.32
N ASP A 158 3.17 -17.51 -3.99
CA ASP A 158 2.23 -18.26 -3.16
C ASP A 158 2.07 -17.67 -1.75
N ALA A 159 1.66 -18.48 -0.77
CA ALA A 159 1.44 -18.07 0.62
C ALA A 159 2.75 -17.93 1.43
N SER A 160 3.86 -18.44 0.90
CA SER A 160 5.15 -18.59 1.56
C SER A 160 6.31 -17.95 0.79
N ASP A 161 6.14 -17.70 -0.51
CA ASP A 161 7.20 -17.17 -1.37
C ASP A 161 6.77 -15.95 -2.21
N MET A 162 7.72 -15.04 -2.41
CA MET A 162 7.60 -13.87 -3.26
C MET A 162 8.97 -13.45 -3.78
N HIS A 163 8.99 -12.81 -4.95
CA HIS A 163 10.20 -12.30 -5.56
C HIS A 163 10.10 -10.79 -5.79
N ARG A 164 11.15 -10.06 -5.41
CA ARG A 164 11.27 -8.63 -5.72
C ARG A 164 12.24 -8.40 -6.87
N SER A 165 11.80 -7.62 -7.85
CA SER A 165 12.63 -7.06 -8.91
C SER A 165 12.62 -5.53 -8.86
N GLU A 166 13.66 -4.91 -9.41
CA GLU A 166 13.79 -3.44 -9.48
C GLU A 166 13.40 -2.95 -10.87
N LEU A 167 12.66 -1.82 -10.94
CA LEU A 167 12.28 -1.20 -12.20
C LEU A 167 13.32 -0.14 -12.58
N GLU A 168 14.44 -0.58 -13.15
CA GLU A 168 15.67 0.23 -13.35
C GLU A 168 15.54 1.45 -14.30
N HIS A 169 14.38 1.66 -14.92
CA HIS A 169 14.12 2.79 -15.83
C HIS A 169 12.86 3.59 -15.51
N CYS A 170 12.21 3.30 -14.38
CA CYS A 170 11.01 3.98 -13.92
C CYS A 170 11.31 4.84 -12.69
N TYR A 171 12.33 5.69 -12.78
CA TYR A 171 12.70 6.61 -11.72
C TYR A 171 12.57 8.06 -12.18
N ARG A 172 12.37 8.96 -11.23
CA ARG A 172 12.39 10.40 -11.49
C ARG A 172 13.81 10.83 -11.84
N LYS A 173 14.09 11.15 -13.10
CA LYS A 173 15.37 11.76 -13.49
C LYS A 173 15.42 13.18 -12.92
N ASP A 174 16.35 13.43 -12.00
CA ASP A 174 16.62 14.80 -11.56
C ASP A 174 17.04 15.63 -12.77
N GLY A 175 16.30 16.70 -13.05
CA GLY A 175 16.56 17.62 -14.14
C GLY A 175 17.85 18.39 -13.93
N ARG A 176 18.99 17.76 -14.22
CA ARG A 176 20.23 18.43 -14.60
C ARG A 176 20.70 17.84 -15.92
N ASN A 177 20.47 18.64 -16.96
CA ASN A 177 21.09 18.66 -18.27
C ASN A 177 21.59 17.32 -18.80
N ASP A 178 20.85 16.74 -19.76
CA ASP A 178 21.46 16.35 -21.03
C ASP A 178 20.38 16.22 -22.11
N ALA A 179 20.46 17.12 -23.09
CA ALA A 179 19.64 17.16 -24.26
C ALA A 179 20.26 16.26 -25.35
N THR A 180 19.97 14.96 -25.32
CA THR A 180 20.05 14.09 -26.51
C THR A 180 19.01 13.00 -26.39
N GLY A 181 18.01 13.03 -27.26
CA GLY A 181 16.79 12.26 -27.13
C GLY A 181 16.91 10.77 -27.42
N THR A 182 16.04 10.01 -26.76
CA THR A 182 15.33 8.83 -27.28
C THR A 182 14.13 8.55 -26.35
N GLY A 183 12.94 8.30 -26.93
CA GLY A 183 11.75 7.78 -26.24
C GLY A 183 10.93 8.79 -25.43
N HIS A 184 9.96 9.45 -26.06
CA HIS A 184 9.06 10.39 -25.39
C HIS A 184 8.04 9.68 -24.47
N PHE A 185 8.36 9.54 -23.18
CA PHE A 185 7.36 9.69 -22.11
C PHE A 185 7.19 11.20 -21.86
N HIS A 186 6.22 11.84 -22.52
CA HIS A 186 5.92 13.26 -22.28
C HIS A 186 4.83 13.39 -21.21
N ASP A 187 5.30 13.77 -20.02
CA ASP A 187 4.72 14.76 -19.10
C ASP A 187 3.47 14.43 -18.25
N ARG A 188 3.69 14.35 -16.92
CA ARG A 188 3.01 15.16 -15.86
C ARG A 188 3.54 14.81 -14.45
N MET A 189 4.79 15.17 -14.14
CA MET A 189 5.25 15.30 -12.74
C MET A 189 6.26 16.45 -12.64
N THR A 190 5.76 17.68 -12.82
CA THR A 190 6.60 18.88 -12.98
C THR A 190 6.95 19.62 -11.67
N ASN A 191 6.50 19.18 -10.48
CA ASN A 191 6.81 19.88 -9.22
C ASN A 191 7.76 19.11 -8.30
N ARG A 192 8.84 19.80 -7.88
CA ARG A 192 9.94 19.34 -7.00
C ARG A 192 9.53 18.86 -5.60
N SER A 193 8.25 18.91 -5.26
CA SER A 193 7.68 18.54 -3.95
C SER A 193 6.87 17.25 -3.93
N ASP A 194 6.62 16.65 -5.09
CA ASP A 194 5.59 15.62 -5.19
C ASP A 194 6.22 14.21 -5.09
N PHE A 195 5.98 13.54 -3.97
CA PHE A 195 6.26 12.12 -3.78
C PHE A 195 5.26 11.25 -4.56
N MET A 196 5.69 10.06 -4.98
CA MET A 196 4.82 9.08 -5.64
C MET A 196 3.70 8.68 -4.69
N ASN A 197 2.45 9.04 -5.01
CA ASN A 197 1.29 8.63 -4.23
C ASN A 197 0.61 7.40 -4.85
N ALA A 198 -0.31 6.77 -4.11
CA ALA A 198 -1.01 5.58 -4.58
C ALA A 198 -1.77 5.78 -5.91
N SER A 199 -2.30 6.98 -6.18
CA SER A 199 -2.97 7.25 -7.46
C SER A 199 -1.98 7.26 -8.62
N GLN A 200 -0.81 7.90 -8.44
CA GLN A 200 0.27 7.91 -9.42
C GLN A 200 0.81 6.51 -9.67
N ALA A 201 0.96 5.70 -8.61
CA ALA A 201 1.37 4.30 -8.72
C ALA A 201 0.31 3.47 -9.48
N SER A 202 -0.98 3.72 -9.24
CA SER A 202 -2.07 3.03 -9.97
C SER A 202 -2.07 3.37 -11.46
N TYR A 203 -1.79 4.62 -11.84
CA TYR A 203 -1.68 5.01 -13.25
C TYR A 203 -0.60 4.24 -14.02
N MET A 204 0.46 3.77 -13.35
CA MET A 204 1.49 2.96 -13.99
C MET A 204 0.99 1.59 -14.45
N TRP A 205 -0.12 1.10 -13.90
CA TRP A 205 -0.74 -0.16 -14.35
C TRP A 205 -1.63 0.01 -15.59
N LYS A 206 -1.91 1.25 -16.03
CA LYS A 206 -2.80 1.55 -17.17
C LYS A 206 -2.07 1.73 -18.50
N VAL A 207 -0.74 1.64 -18.49
CA VAL A 207 0.14 1.82 -19.65
C VAL A 207 0.65 0.46 -20.10
#